data_AF-A0A1P8YGP5-F1
#
_entry.id   AF-A0A1P8YGP5-F1
#
_cell.length_a   1.000
_cell.length_b   1.000
_cell.length_c   1.000
_cell.angle_alpha   90.00
_cell.angle_beta   90.00
_cell.angle_gamma   90.00
#
_symmetry.space_group_name_H-M   'P 1'
#
loop_
_entity.id
_entity.type
_entity.pdbx_description
1 polymer ?
#
loop_
_entity_poly.entity_id
_entity_poly.type
_entity_poly.pdbx_seq_one_letter_code
_entity_poly.pdbx_strand_id
1 'polypeptide(L)'
;MGTSRPETSFDIGVKKVSFLLIRFMVIMVPAVFIINGLTKDWSQALLFGVATAVGLTPEMLPLIVTANLAKGALYMSRHKVIIKQLNAIQNFGAMDVLCTDKTGTLTEDRIVLEEHLDTAGRLSTDTLRLATMNSVFQTGLRNLLDGAVVEAAGPDLVERIRREHGLVDEIPFDFARRRMSVVVNDGDADLIIMKGAVEEVLSVCTSVEMNGVTRQLTPGLLSALDRLVAEQNGLGKRVLALATRRLPAAPGGTGRDYSTADETEMTIVGFLTFLDPPKESAAAAIEALRAHGTAVKVITGDNELVAETVCGKVGLDVGSIVTGAEIDRLDDDGLDAIVGETTVFAKTDPLQKARIVDALKRNGHTVGFLGDGVNDAPALRTADVGISVDTAADIARESADIILLEKDLGVLERGVVEGRRTFGNILKYIKMTASSNFGNMFSVLVASALLPFIPMIPAVLLVQNLVYDMAMLTIPWDKVDREFVEKPRKWETRSLTRFMVFIGPISSIFDITTFALMWFVFAANTPSRPHCSSPGGSSNPSSRRR
;
A
#
# COMPACT_ATOMS: atom_id res chain seq x y z
N MET A 1 10.51 -13.77 -18.95
CA MET A 1 10.45 -14.76 -17.84
C MET A 1 9.66 -14.13 -16.71
N GLY A 2 8.38 -14.48 -16.58
CA GLY A 2 7.53 -13.98 -15.49
C GLY A 2 7.90 -14.72 -14.21
N THR A 3 8.72 -14.11 -13.37
CA THR A 3 8.89 -14.59 -11.99
C THR A 3 7.52 -14.50 -11.32
N SER A 4 6.94 -15.65 -10.98
CA SER A 4 5.71 -15.71 -10.20
C SER A 4 5.89 -14.87 -8.93
N ARG A 5 4.93 -13.98 -8.65
CA ARG A 5 4.96 -13.18 -7.41
C ARG A 5 5.12 -14.09 -6.19
N PRO A 6 5.86 -13.65 -5.16
CA PRO A 6 6.01 -14.41 -3.92
C PRO A 6 4.65 -14.71 -3.29
N GLU A 7 4.50 -15.89 -2.66
CA GLU A 7 3.28 -16.26 -1.92
C GLU A 7 2.96 -15.20 -0.86
N THR A 8 1.69 -14.80 -0.75
CA THR A 8 1.28 -13.82 0.25
C THR A 8 1.36 -14.40 1.66
N SER A 9 1.42 -13.54 2.68
CA SER A 9 1.37 -13.97 4.09
C SER A 9 0.09 -14.76 4.40
N PHE A 10 -0.99 -14.44 3.70
CA PHE A 10 -2.26 -15.14 3.72
C PHE A 10 -2.16 -16.57 3.15
N ASP A 11 -1.59 -16.75 1.96
CA ASP A 11 -1.44 -18.05 1.31
C ASP A 11 -0.64 -19.02 2.20
N ILE A 12 0.47 -18.53 2.75
CA ILE A 12 1.29 -19.26 3.72
C ILE A 12 0.47 -19.60 4.97
N GLY A 13 -0.35 -18.66 5.44
CA GLY A 13 -1.21 -18.82 6.61
C GLY A 13 -2.24 -19.94 6.44
N VAL A 14 -2.99 -19.92 5.33
CA VAL A 14 -3.99 -20.94 4.98
C VAL A 14 -3.33 -22.31 4.87
N LYS A 15 -2.19 -22.40 4.18
CA LYS A 15 -1.42 -23.65 4.04
C LYS A 15 -1.01 -24.23 5.40
N LYS A 16 -0.51 -23.39 6.32
CA LYS A 16 -0.16 -23.81 7.69
C LYS A 16 -1.36 -24.38 8.44
N VAL A 17 -2.54 -23.79 8.30
CA VAL A 17 -3.77 -24.28 8.93
C VAL A 17 -4.22 -25.61 8.32
N SER A 18 -4.22 -25.71 6.99
CA SER A 18 -4.54 -26.97 6.31
C SER A 18 -3.61 -28.11 6.77
N PHE A 19 -2.30 -27.86 6.87
CA PHE A 19 -1.35 -28.85 7.39
C PHE A 19 -1.56 -29.17 8.87
N LEU A 20 -1.93 -28.20 9.69
CA LEU A 20 -2.26 -28.44 11.10
C LEU A 20 -3.45 -29.40 11.21
N LEU A 21 -4.53 -29.15 10.47
CA LEU A 21 -5.71 -30.01 10.44
C LEU A 21 -5.39 -31.41 9.92
N ILE A 22 -4.59 -31.51 8.85
CA ILE A 22 -4.14 -32.81 8.30
C ILE A 22 -3.34 -33.61 9.34
N ARG A 23 -2.41 -32.98 10.06
CA ARG A 23 -1.64 -33.65 11.12
C ARG A 23 -2.55 -34.22 12.21
N PHE A 24 -3.58 -33.48 12.62
CA PHE A 24 -4.57 -33.98 13.57
C PHE A 24 -5.36 -35.17 13.01
N MET A 25 -5.85 -35.08 11.76
CA MET A 25 -6.59 -36.15 11.10
C MET A 25 -5.78 -37.45 11.01
N VAL A 26 -4.50 -37.36 10.62
CA VAL A 26 -3.60 -38.52 10.46
C VAL A 26 -3.38 -39.25 11.79
N ILE A 27 -3.45 -38.57 12.93
CA ILE A 27 -3.29 -39.20 14.25
C ILE A 27 -4.62 -39.78 14.73
N MET A 28 -5.67 -38.98 14.66
CA MET A 28 -6.91 -39.28 15.36
C MET A 28 -7.83 -40.23 14.56
N VAL A 29 -7.83 -40.19 13.22
CA VAL A 29 -8.65 -41.11 12.41
C VAL A 29 -8.20 -42.56 12.62
N PRO A 30 -6.89 -42.90 12.55
CA PRO A 30 -6.44 -44.24 12.87
C PRO A 30 -6.75 -44.66 14.31
N ALA A 31 -6.65 -43.75 15.28
CA ALA A 31 -7.01 -44.04 16.67
C ALA A 31 -8.49 -44.45 16.80
N VAL A 32 -9.40 -43.67 16.19
CA VAL A 32 -10.84 -44.00 16.16
C VAL A 32 -11.10 -45.31 15.42
N PHE A 33 -10.42 -45.56 14.30
CA PHE A 33 -10.55 -46.81 13.54
C PHE A 33 -10.13 -48.03 14.36
N ILE A 34 -8.95 -47.98 15.00
CA ILE A 34 -8.42 -49.08 15.81
C ILE A 34 -9.32 -49.34 17.02
N ILE A 35 -9.73 -48.29 17.74
CA ILE A 35 -10.60 -48.43 18.92
C ILE A 35 -11.94 -49.07 18.52
N ASN A 36 -12.56 -48.62 17.43
CA ASN A 36 -13.82 -49.22 16.98
C ASN A 36 -13.63 -50.63 16.41
N GLY A 37 -12.53 -50.91 15.71
CA GLY A 37 -12.24 -52.27 15.20
C GLY A 37 -12.02 -53.28 16.32
N LEU A 38 -11.38 -52.86 17.43
CA LEU A 38 -11.16 -53.72 18.59
C LEU A 38 -12.39 -53.88 19.49
N THR A 39 -13.22 -52.83 19.61
CA THR A 39 -14.39 -52.84 20.50
C THR A 39 -15.69 -53.29 19.82
N LYS A 40 -15.76 -53.22 18.49
CA LYS A 40 -16.98 -53.41 17.68
C LYS A 40 -16.65 -54.23 16.42
N ASP A 41 -17.18 -53.82 15.26
CA ASP A 41 -17.02 -54.50 13.98
C ASP A 41 -16.05 -53.75 13.05
N TRP A 42 -15.14 -54.48 12.40
CA TRP A 42 -14.11 -53.91 11.51
C TRP A 42 -14.68 -53.26 10.25
N SER A 43 -15.77 -53.79 9.69
CA SER A 43 -16.40 -53.21 8.48
C SER A 43 -17.07 -51.89 8.80
N GLN A 44 -17.76 -51.83 9.93
CA GLN A 44 -18.41 -50.60 10.38
C GLN A 44 -17.39 -49.58 10.89
N ALA A 45 -16.30 -50.02 11.54
CA ALA A 45 -15.19 -49.17 11.94
C ALA A 45 -14.50 -48.53 10.71
N LEU A 46 -14.35 -49.27 9.61
CA LEU A 46 -13.81 -48.73 8.35
C LEU A 46 -14.72 -47.64 7.78
N LEU A 47 -16.02 -47.92 7.65
CA LEU A 47 -17.00 -46.95 7.15
C LEU A 47 -17.05 -45.68 8.03
N PHE A 48 -16.99 -45.86 9.35
CA PHE A 48 -16.98 -44.75 10.30
C PHE A 48 -15.67 -43.96 10.28
N GLY A 49 -14.53 -44.62 10.15
CA GLY A 49 -13.22 -43.98 10.00
C GLY A 49 -13.12 -43.15 8.73
N VAL A 50 -13.60 -43.67 7.59
CA VAL A 50 -13.68 -42.92 6.32
C VAL A 50 -14.61 -41.71 6.45
N ALA A 51 -15.81 -41.89 7.03
CA ALA A 51 -16.73 -40.78 7.23
C ALA A 51 -16.16 -39.69 8.16
N THR A 52 -15.44 -40.10 9.20
CA THR A 52 -14.73 -39.19 10.10
C THR A 52 -13.63 -38.42 9.34
N ALA A 53 -12.85 -39.09 8.50
CA ALA A 53 -11.82 -38.43 7.69
C ALA A 53 -12.40 -37.40 6.72
N VAL A 54 -13.49 -37.76 6.02
CA VAL A 54 -14.20 -36.85 5.11
C VAL A 54 -14.77 -35.66 5.88
N GLY A 55 -15.46 -35.92 7.00
CA GLY A 55 -16.08 -34.88 7.81
C GLY A 55 -15.12 -33.87 8.46
N LEU A 56 -13.85 -34.22 8.61
CA LEU A 56 -12.84 -33.36 9.19
C LEU A 56 -12.05 -32.56 8.15
N THR A 57 -12.19 -32.93 6.88
CA THR A 57 -11.54 -32.23 5.79
C THR A 57 -12.21 -30.88 5.61
N PRO A 58 -11.47 -29.75 5.68
CA PRO A 58 -12.05 -28.42 5.59
C PRO A 58 -12.37 -28.04 4.12
N GLU A 59 -13.27 -28.78 3.48
CA GLU A 59 -13.59 -28.64 2.05
C GLU A 59 -14.18 -27.27 1.70
N MET A 60 -14.92 -26.66 2.63
CA MET A 60 -15.52 -25.33 2.44
C MET A 60 -14.56 -24.17 2.70
N LEU A 61 -13.34 -24.41 3.22
CA LEU A 61 -12.38 -23.35 3.52
C LEU A 61 -12.01 -22.51 2.29
N PRO A 62 -11.63 -23.10 1.13
CA PRO A 62 -11.34 -22.31 -0.06
C PRO A 62 -12.54 -21.51 -0.56
N LEU A 63 -13.75 -22.08 -0.48
CA LEU A 63 -14.98 -21.44 -0.93
C LEU A 63 -15.31 -20.21 -0.06
N ILE A 64 -15.34 -20.38 1.26
CA ILE A 64 -15.70 -19.31 2.20
C ILE A 64 -14.66 -18.18 2.18
N VAL A 65 -13.37 -18.54 2.11
CA VAL A 65 -12.29 -17.56 1.92
C VAL A 65 -12.52 -16.75 0.65
N THR A 66 -12.73 -17.42 -0.49
CA THR A 66 -12.91 -16.74 -1.79
C THR A 66 -14.16 -15.87 -1.79
N ALA A 67 -15.27 -16.36 -1.25
CA ALA A 67 -16.52 -15.60 -1.15
C ALA A 67 -16.36 -14.33 -0.29
N ASN A 68 -15.63 -14.45 0.83
CA ASN A 68 -15.37 -13.32 1.71
C ASN A 68 -14.42 -12.28 1.07
N LEU A 69 -13.34 -12.74 0.43
CA LEU A 69 -12.44 -11.86 -0.33
C LEU A 69 -13.18 -11.15 -1.48
N ALA A 70 -14.04 -11.87 -2.21
CA ALA A 70 -14.84 -11.30 -3.29
C ALA A 70 -15.84 -10.25 -2.77
N LYS A 71 -16.51 -10.52 -1.64
CA LYS A 71 -17.40 -9.56 -0.98
C LYS A 71 -16.63 -8.29 -0.56
N GLY A 72 -15.47 -8.45 0.07
CA GLY A 72 -14.59 -7.34 0.46
C GLY A 72 -14.15 -6.51 -0.76
N ALA A 73 -13.72 -7.17 -1.84
CA ALA A 73 -13.34 -6.51 -3.10
C ALA A 73 -14.50 -5.71 -3.72
N LEU A 74 -15.73 -6.26 -3.71
CA LEU A 74 -16.92 -5.55 -4.20
C LEU A 74 -17.25 -4.31 -3.36
N TYR A 75 -17.13 -4.42 -2.03
CA TYR A 75 -17.31 -3.27 -1.15
C TYR A 75 -16.25 -2.20 -1.40
N MET A 76 -14.98 -2.59 -1.47
CA MET A 76 -13.84 -1.70 -1.75
C MET A 76 -14.00 -1.00 -3.10
N SER A 77 -14.41 -1.72 -4.15
CA SER A 77 -14.62 -1.15 -5.48
C SER A 77 -15.68 -0.05 -5.48
N ARG A 78 -16.77 -0.22 -4.73
CA ARG A 78 -17.79 0.83 -4.54
C ARG A 78 -17.27 2.05 -3.78
N HIS A 79 -16.18 1.91 -3.03
CA HIS A 79 -15.50 2.97 -2.29
C HIS A 79 -14.19 3.39 -2.96
N LYS A 80 -14.08 3.22 -4.28
CA LYS A 80 -12.97 3.70 -5.12
C LYS A 80 -11.62 3.00 -4.90
N VAL A 81 -11.65 1.77 -4.37
CA VAL A 81 -10.48 0.90 -4.21
C VAL A 81 -10.67 -0.35 -5.05
N ILE A 82 -9.91 -0.49 -6.14
CA ILE A 82 -9.96 -1.63 -7.05
C ILE A 82 -8.89 -2.66 -6.65
N ILE A 83 -9.33 -3.89 -6.38
CA ILE A 83 -8.45 -5.00 -6.04
C ILE A 83 -8.11 -5.79 -7.30
N LYS A 84 -6.84 -5.83 -7.72
CA LYS A 84 -6.38 -6.68 -8.84
C LYS A 84 -6.16 -8.11 -8.40
N GLN A 85 -5.74 -8.32 -7.15
CA GLN A 85 -5.47 -9.62 -6.57
C GLN A 85 -6.19 -9.78 -5.23
N LEU A 86 -7.13 -10.72 -5.13
CA LEU A 86 -7.95 -10.92 -3.93
C LEU A 86 -7.10 -11.17 -2.67
N ASN A 87 -6.00 -11.91 -2.80
CA ASN A 87 -5.12 -12.22 -1.68
C ASN A 87 -4.45 -10.98 -1.07
N ALA A 88 -4.32 -9.89 -1.84
CA ALA A 88 -3.73 -8.64 -1.36
C ALA A 88 -4.63 -7.91 -0.33
N ILE A 89 -5.93 -8.22 -0.27
CA ILE A 89 -6.87 -7.62 0.71
C ILE A 89 -6.40 -7.85 2.14
N GLN A 90 -5.82 -9.03 2.43
CA GLN A 90 -5.33 -9.34 3.77
C GLN A 90 -4.07 -8.54 4.10
N ASN A 91 -3.07 -8.50 3.19
CA ASN A 91 -1.87 -7.69 3.39
C ASN A 91 -2.23 -6.21 3.54
N PHE A 92 -3.23 -5.73 2.79
CA PHE A 92 -3.74 -4.36 2.89
C PHE A 92 -4.36 -4.07 4.26
N GLY A 93 -5.16 -4.99 4.81
CA GLY A 93 -5.69 -4.85 6.16
C GLY A 93 -4.63 -5.02 7.27
N ALA A 94 -3.62 -5.86 7.04
CA ALA A 94 -2.54 -6.15 8.00
C ALA A 94 -1.40 -5.12 7.98
N MET A 95 -1.42 -4.20 7.01
CA MET A 95 -0.42 -3.16 6.84
C MET A 95 -0.25 -2.30 8.10
N ASP A 96 0.97 -2.26 8.62
CA ASP A 96 1.38 -1.45 9.76
C ASP A 96 2.35 -0.31 9.37
N VAL A 97 2.92 -0.35 8.17
CA VAL A 97 3.71 0.74 7.59
C VAL A 97 3.25 1.01 6.16
N LEU A 98 2.93 2.28 5.87
CA LEU A 98 2.67 2.78 4.53
C LEU A 98 3.84 3.66 4.09
N CYS A 99 4.61 3.19 3.12
CA CYS A 99 5.56 4.00 2.39
C CYS A 99 4.82 4.72 1.25
N THR A 100 5.02 6.02 1.10
CA THR A 100 4.40 6.78 0.00
C THR A 100 5.40 7.72 -0.65
N ASP A 101 5.25 7.94 -1.96
CA ASP A 101 5.84 9.13 -2.57
C ASP A 101 5.11 10.39 -2.07
N LYS A 102 5.82 11.52 -2.07
CA LYS A 102 5.31 12.83 -1.68
C LYS A 102 4.41 13.40 -2.79
N THR A 103 4.91 13.40 -4.02
CA THR A 103 4.33 14.15 -5.15
C THR A 103 2.96 13.61 -5.54
N GLY A 104 1.98 14.49 -5.47
CA GLY A 104 0.58 14.23 -5.75
C GLY A 104 -0.13 13.30 -4.77
N THR A 105 0.56 12.64 -3.85
CA THR A 105 -0.10 11.86 -2.78
C THR A 105 -0.31 12.71 -1.54
N LEU A 106 0.76 13.36 -1.06
CA LEU A 106 0.69 14.33 0.04
C LEU A 106 0.40 15.74 -0.47
N THR A 107 0.72 15.99 -1.73
CA THR A 107 0.54 17.27 -2.41
C THR A 107 -0.51 17.17 -3.51
N GLU A 108 -0.91 18.30 -4.09
CA GLU A 108 -1.96 18.34 -5.12
C GLU A 108 -1.51 17.85 -6.50
N ASP A 109 -0.20 17.60 -6.69
CA ASP A 109 0.39 17.32 -8.02
C ASP A 109 0.20 18.49 -8.99
N ARG A 110 0.01 19.69 -8.43
CA ARG A 110 -0.21 20.92 -9.15
C ARG A 110 0.88 21.89 -8.75
N ILE A 111 1.90 21.99 -9.60
CA ILE A 111 2.96 22.95 -9.35
C ILE A 111 2.45 24.35 -9.68
N VAL A 112 2.58 25.27 -8.73
CA VAL A 112 2.22 26.69 -8.88
C VAL A 112 3.48 27.52 -8.77
N LEU A 113 3.59 28.56 -9.60
CA LEU A 113 4.63 29.59 -9.43
C LEU A 113 4.20 30.50 -8.28
N GLU A 114 4.90 30.41 -7.15
CA GLU A 114 4.58 31.13 -5.92
C GLU A 114 5.14 32.56 -5.97
N GLU A 115 6.42 32.70 -6.33
CA GLU A 115 7.08 34.01 -6.42
C GLU A 115 8.10 34.04 -7.56
N HIS A 116 8.21 35.21 -8.20
CA HIS A 116 9.20 35.53 -9.22
C HIS A 116 10.15 36.61 -8.67
N LEU A 117 11.29 36.19 -8.13
CA LEU A 117 12.19 37.01 -7.34
C LEU A 117 13.31 37.62 -8.19
N ASP A 118 13.75 38.84 -7.86
CA ASP A 118 15.04 39.38 -8.27
C ASP A 118 16.18 38.77 -7.43
N THR A 119 17.42 39.13 -7.76
CA THR A 119 18.63 38.70 -7.02
C THR A 119 18.71 39.23 -5.58
N ALA A 120 17.84 40.16 -5.19
CA ALA A 120 17.72 40.68 -3.83
C ALA A 120 16.52 40.06 -3.07
N GLY A 121 15.80 39.11 -3.67
CA GLY A 121 14.68 38.42 -3.04
C GLY A 121 13.35 39.17 -3.08
N ARG A 122 13.20 40.20 -3.91
CA ARG A 122 11.94 40.94 -4.08
C ARG A 122 11.19 40.48 -5.32
N LEU A 123 9.86 40.57 -5.30
CA LEU A 123 9.03 40.30 -6.48
C LEU A 123 9.43 41.21 -7.65
N SER A 124 9.75 40.60 -8.80
CA SER A 124 10.19 41.26 -10.02
C SER A 124 9.37 40.82 -11.22
N THR A 125 8.69 41.77 -11.85
CA THR A 125 7.94 41.54 -13.09
C THR A 125 8.85 41.20 -14.27
N ASP A 126 10.10 41.67 -14.24
CA ASP A 126 11.08 41.40 -15.29
C ASP A 126 11.53 39.93 -15.26
N THR A 127 11.74 39.38 -14.06
CA THR A 127 11.99 37.94 -13.87
C THR A 127 10.82 37.11 -14.42
N LEU A 128 9.57 37.49 -14.11
CA LEU A 128 8.38 36.81 -14.64
C LEU A 128 8.31 36.92 -16.16
N ARG A 129 8.57 38.10 -16.74
CA ARG A 129 8.56 38.32 -18.19
C ARG A 129 9.59 37.42 -18.88
N LEU A 130 10.85 37.42 -18.44
CA LEU A 130 11.91 36.60 -19.02
C LEU A 130 11.61 35.10 -18.86
N ALA A 131 11.12 34.67 -17.69
CA ALA A 131 10.70 33.29 -17.46
C ALA A 131 9.56 32.86 -18.40
N THR A 132 8.60 33.77 -18.65
CA THR A 132 7.48 33.56 -19.57
C THR A 132 7.99 33.44 -21.00
N MET A 133 8.92 34.29 -21.43
CA MET A 133 9.54 34.19 -22.76
C MET A 133 10.21 32.83 -22.95
N ASN A 134 10.98 32.40 -21.96
CA ASN A 134 11.60 31.08 -21.98
C ASN A 134 10.57 29.94 -22.06
N SER A 135 9.52 29.99 -21.24
CA SER A 135 8.50 28.92 -21.17
C SER A 135 7.56 28.89 -22.38
N VAL A 136 7.29 30.04 -23.02
CA VAL A 136 6.40 30.14 -24.19
C VAL A 136 7.08 29.68 -25.47
N PHE A 137 8.36 29.99 -25.66
CA PHE A 137 9.10 29.69 -26.89
C PHE A 137 9.81 28.33 -26.86
N GLN A 138 9.91 27.68 -25.70
CA GLN A 138 10.41 26.32 -25.59
C GLN A 138 9.56 25.35 -26.43
N THR A 139 10.19 24.68 -27.39
CA THR A 139 9.52 23.76 -28.32
C THR A 139 9.65 22.30 -27.92
N GLY A 140 10.56 21.99 -26.99
CA GLY A 140 10.82 20.64 -26.49
C GLY A 140 9.85 20.11 -25.43
N LEU A 141 10.40 19.66 -24.30
CA LEU A 141 9.68 18.99 -23.21
C LEU A 141 8.78 19.97 -22.44
N ARG A 142 7.47 19.95 -22.69
CA ARG A 142 6.51 20.70 -21.87
C ARG A 142 6.44 20.11 -20.47
N ASN A 143 6.89 20.87 -19.47
CA ASN A 143 6.89 20.47 -18.06
C ASN A 143 5.83 21.23 -17.26
N LEU A 144 5.37 20.67 -16.14
CA LEU A 144 4.42 21.30 -15.21
C LEU A 144 4.93 22.67 -14.71
N LEU A 145 6.25 22.83 -14.54
CA LEU A 145 6.87 24.09 -14.15
C LEU A 145 6.64 25.20 -15.18
N ASP A 146 6.75 24.87 -16.46
CA ASP A 146 6.59 25.84 -17.56
C ASP A 146 5.12 26.24 -17.69
N GLY A 147 4.22 25.28 -17.53
CA GLY A 147 2.78 25.52 -17.41
C GLY A 147 2.46 26.50 -16.28
N ALA A 148 3.06 26.31 -15.10
CA ALA A 148 2.86 27.18 -13.94
C ALA A 148 3.34 28.63 -14.19
N VAL A 149 4.47 28.81 -14.90
CA VAL A 149 4.95 30.14 -15.29
C VAL A 149 3.98 30.82 -16.25
N VAL A 150 3.51 30.09 -17.28
CA VAL A 150 2.57 30.62 -18.28
C VAL A 150 1.21 30.96 -17.64
N GLU A 151 0.74 30.15 -16.70
CA GLU A 151 -0.49 30.41 -15.95
C GLU A 151 -0.36 31.67 -15.09
N ALA A 152 0.75 31.82 -14.35
CA ALA A 152 1.01 32.99 -13.52
C ALA A 152 1.19 34.29 -14.33
N ALA A 153 1.74 34.20 -15.55
CA ALA A 153 1.89 35.33 -16.46
C ALA A 153 0.54 35.88 -16.99
N GLY A 154 -0.46 35.00 -17.10
CA GLY A 154 -1.75 35.32 -17.70
C GLY A 154 -1.71 35.48 -19.23
N PRO A 155 -2.88 35.47 -19.90
CA PRO A 155 -2.97 35.46 -21.36
C PRO A 155 -2.41 36.74 -21.99
N ASP A 156 -2.61 37.90 -21.35
CA ASP A 156 -2.21 39.20 -21.89
C ASP A 156 -0.69 39.34 -22.07
N LEU A 157 0.10 38.86 -21.09
CA LEU A 157 1.56 38.92 -21.17
C LEU A 157 2.09 37.91 -22.20
N VAL A 158 1.52 36.71 -22.24
CA VAL A 158 1.89 35.66 -23.21
C VAL A 158 1.65 36.13 -24.64
N GLU A 159 0.49 36.72 -24.93
CA GLU A 159 0.19 37.25 -26.25
C GLU A 159 1.10 38.41 -26.64
N ARG A 160 1.46 39.27 -25.68
CA ARG A 160 2.37 40.39 -25.92
C ARG A 160 3.76 39.88 -26.28
N ILE A 161 4.30 38.94 -25.52
CA ILE A 161 5.60 38.31 -25.78
C ILE A 161 5.64 37.67 -27.17
N ARG A 162 4.58 36.96 -27.57
CA ARG A 162 4.51 36.33 -28.91
C ARG A 162 4.45 37.34 -30.06
N ARG A 163 3.97 38.55 -29.81
CA ARG A 163 3.90 39.63 -30.81
C ARG A 163 5.20 40.41 -30.91
N GLU A 164 5.85 40.66 -29.78
CA GLU A 164 7.02 41.52 -29.68
C GLU A 164 8.34 40.79 -29.94
N HIS A 165 8.40 39.49 -29.72
CA HIS A 165 9.63 38.71 -29.81
C HIS A 165 9.47 37.49 -30.72
N GLY A 166 10.51 37.21 -31.52
CA GLY A 166 10.60 36.00 -32.34
C GLY A 166 11.60 35.01 -31.73
N LEU A 167 11.27 33.71 -31.79
CA LEU A 167 12.22 32.64 -31.47
C LEU A 167 13.29 32.57 -32.56
N VAL A 168 14.56 32.66 -32.15
CA VAL A 168 15.73 32.49 -33.02
C VAL A 168 16.21 31.05 -32.97
N ASP A 169 16.45 30.52 -31.77
CA ASP A 169 16.95 29.16 -31.56
C ASP A 169 16.65 28.65 -30.13
N GLU A 170 16.84 27.36 -29.88
CA GLU A 170 16.67 26.72 -28.57
C GLU A 170 17.86 25.80 -28.26
N ILE A 171 18.39 25.90 -27.05
CA ILE A 171 19.30 24.91 -26.49
C ILE A 171 18.47 24.03 -25.54
N PRO A 172 18.08 22.81 -25.96
CA PRO A 172 17.11 22.01 -25.25
C PRO A 172 17.65 21.54 -23.90
N PHE A 173 16.70 21.17 -23.02
CA PHE A 173 17.01 20.63 -21.70
C PHE A 173 17.86 19.36 -21.79
N ASP A 174 18.89 19.32 -20.97
CA ASP A 174 19.83 18.20 -20.87
C ASP A 174 19.88 17.72 -19.42
N PHE A 175 19.63 16.43 -19.22
CA PHE A 175 19.60 15.80 -17.90
C PHE A 175 20.95 15.85 -17.16
N ALA A 176 22.07 15.89 -17.88
CA ALA A 176 23.39 16.04 -17.28
C ALA A 176 23.64 17.49 -16.84
N ARG A 177 23.22 18.48 -17.65
CA ARG A 177 23.40 19.92 -17.36
C ARG A 177 22.32 20.53 -16.46
N ARG A 178 21.15 19.89 -16.36
CA ARG A 178 19.94 20.30 -15.62
C ARG A 178 19.51 21.76 -15.86
N ARG A 179 19.70 22.26 -17.09
CA ARG A 179 19.34 23.60 -17.55
C ARG A 179 18.96 23.60 -19.03
N MET A 180 18.27 24.65 -19.47
CA MET A 180 17.92 24.90 -20.87
C MET A 180 17.92 26.40 -21.17
N SER A 181 18.02 26.74 -22.45
CA SER A 181 18.02 28.13 -22.90
C SER A 181 17.16 28.31 -24.15
N VAL A 182 16.46 29.44 -24.25
CA VAL A 182 15.86 29.90 -25.50
C VAL A 182 16.58 31.16 -25.96
N VAL A 183 16.63 31.36 -27.26
CA VAL A 183 17.21 32.56 -27.87
C VAL A 183 16.09 33.31 -28.58
N VAL A 184 15.88 34.57 -28.18
CA VAL A 184 14.83 35.42 -28.71
C VAL A 184 15.44 36.67 -29.33
N ASN A 185 14.81 37.19 -30.37
CA ASN A 185 15.20 38.49 -30.92
C ASN A 185 14.78 39.61 -29.95
N ASP A 186 15.73 40.49 -29.61
CA ASP A 186 15.54 41.69 -28.79
C ASP A 186 16.12 42.90 -29.55
N GLY A 187 15.49 43.25 -30.67
CA GLY A 187 15.94 44.34 -31.54
C GLY A 187 17.18 43.96 -32.35
N ASP A 188 18.29 44.66 -32.12
CA ASP A 188 19.58 44.43 -32.80
C ASP A 188 20.46 43.39 -32.09
N ALA A 189 19.93 42.73 -31.05
CA ALA A 189 20.62 41.72 -30.26
C ALA A 189 19.80 40.44 -30.15
N ASP A 190 20.51 39.32 -30.05
CA ASP A 190 19.94 38.05 -29.65
C ASP A 190 20.07 37.91 -28.13
N LEU A 191 18.94 37.69 -27.47
CA LEU A 191 18.86 37.50 -26.02
C LEU A 191 18.73 36.01 -25.72
N ILE A 192 19.76 35.45 -25.10
CA ILE A 192 19.73 34.10 -24.54
C ILE A 192 19.08 34.22 -23.16
N ILE A 193 17.99 33.47 -22.94
CA ILE A 193 17.30 33.35 -21.65
C ILE A 193 17.43 31.90 -21.18
N MET A 194 18.12 31.69 -20.06
CA MET A 194 18.40 30.39 -19.48
C MET A 194 17.60 30.20 -18.19
N LYS A 195 17.03 29.00 -18.02
CA LYS A 195 16.48 28.54 -16.74
C LYS A 195 17.03 27.16 -16.38
N GLY A 196 17.19 26.88 -15.10
CA GLY A 196 17.67 25.58 -14.65
C GLY A 196 17.86 25.45 -13.14
N ALA A 197 18.46 24.33 -12.74
CA ALA A 197 18.90 24.11 -11.36
C ALA A 197 19.86 25.22 -10.91
N VAL A 198 19.68 25.71 -9.69
CA VAL A 198 20.42 26.86 -9.15
C VAL A 198 21.94 26.68 -9.29
N GLU A 199 22.48 25.57 -8.80
CA GLU A 199 23.91 25.27 -8.83
C GLU A 199 24.48 25.30 -10.26
N GLU A 200 23.74 24.71 -11.20
CA GLU A 200 24.15 24.59 -12.61
C GLU A 200 24.13 25.92 -13.33
N VAL A 201 23.11 26.74 -13.10
CA VAL A 201 23.01 28.08 -13.70
C VAL A 201 24.06 29.01 -13.10
N LEU A 202 24.25 28.99 -11.78
CA LEU A 202 25.26 29.83 -11.12
C LEU A 202 26.68 29.46 -11.58
N SER A 203 26.96 28.19 -11.89
CA SER A 203 28.28 27.74 -12.38
C SER A 203 28.72 28.39 -13.70
N VAL A 204 27.76 28.85 -14.53
CA VAL A 204 28.02 29.49 -15.83
C VAL A 204 27.81 31.01 -15.81
N CYS A 205 27.44 31.57 -14.65
CA CYS A 205 27.24 33.01 -14.48
C CYS A 205 28.54 33.71 -14.07
N THR A 206 28.87 34.82 -14.74
CA THR A 206 30.00 35.70 -14.37
C THR A 206 29.54 37.03 -13.78
N SER A 207 28.27 37.38 -13.98
CA SER A 207 27.68 38.65 -13.56
C SER A 207 26.31 38.43 -12.91
N VAL A 208 25.84 39.42 -12.17
CA VAL A 208 24.54 39.49 -11.51
C VAL A 208 23.86 40.82 -11.81
N GLU A 209 22.58 40.78 -12.13
CA GLU A 209 21.77 41.98 -12.28
C GLU A 209 21.21 42.40 -10.92
N MET A 210 21.50 43.63 -10.49
CA MET A 210 20.95 44.21 -9.27
C MET A 210 20.38 45.59 -9.55
N ASN A 211 19.08 45.78 -9.32
CA ASN A 211 18.37 47.04 -9.56
C ASN A 211 18.59 47.59 -10.99
N GLY A 212 18.55 46.71 -12.00
CA GLY A 212 18.78 47.07 -13.41
C GLY A 212 20.24 47.36 -13.78
N VAL A 213 21.20 47.12 -12.87
CA VAL A 213 22.63 47.30 -13.14
C VAL A 213 23.36 45.96 -13.06
N THR A 214 24.06 45.60 -14.13
CA THR A 214 24.92 44.42 -14.19
C THR A 214 26.20 44.65 -13.38
N ARG A 215 26.50 43.75 -12.44
CA ARG A 215 27.73 43.75 -11.63
C ARG A 215 28.43 42.41 -11.76
N GLN A 216 29.74 42.39 -11.56
CA GLN A 216 30.49 41.14 -11.53
C GLN A 216 30.05 40.27 -10.34
N LEU A 217 29.88 38.97 -10.57
CA LEU A 217 29.49 38.01 -9.54
C LEU A 217 30.69 37.75 -8.63
N THR A 218 30.70 38.40 -7.47
CA THR A 218 31.74 38.21 -6.44
C THR A 218 31.37 37.05 -5.50
N PRO A 219 32.34 36.41 -4.82
CA PRO A 219 32.06 35.35 -3.86
C PRO A 219 31.06 35.75 -2.77
N GLY A 220 31.10 37.00 -2.31
CA GLY A 220 30.16 37.52 -1.31
C GLY A 220 28.71 37.64 -1.84
N LEU A 221 28.55 37.96 -3.12
CA LEU A 221 27.23 37.97 -3.77
C LEU A 221 26.72 36.55 -4.00
N LEU A 222 27.59 35.62 -4.42
CA LEU A 222 27.24 34.20 -4.56
C LEU A 222 26.70 33.64 -3.24
N SER A 223 27.40 33.87 -2.12
CA SER A 223 26.92 33.45 -0.79
C SER A 223 25.63 34.15 -0.33
N ALA A 224 25.29 35.32 -0.88
CA ALA A 224 24.01 35.97 -0.61
C ALA A 224 22.87 35.29 -1.40
N LEU A 225 23.13 34.93 -2.66
CA LEU A 225 22.19 34.17 -3.50
C LEU A 225 21.93 32.78 -2.91
N ASP A 226 22.98 32.07 -2.47
CA ASP A 226 22.83 30.75 -1.85
C ASP A 226 21.98 30.81 -0.58
N ARG A 227 22.12 31.88 0.23
CA ARG A 227 21.28 32.11 1.41
C ARG A 227 19.82 32.34 1.03
N LEU A 228 19.55 33.17 0.02
CA LEU A 228 18.18 33.40 -0.46
C LEU A 228 17.55 32.10 -0.95
N VAL A 229 18.29 31.27 -1.69
CA VAL A 229 17.80 29.97 -2.15
C VAL A 229 17.54 29.01 -0.98
N ALA A 230 18.43 28.99 0.02
CA ALA A 230 18.22 28.19 1.23
C ALA A 230 16.98 28.63 2.02
N GLU A 231 16.74 29.95 2.14
CA GLU A 231 15.54 30.50 2.77
C GLU A 231 14.26 30.05 2.05
N GLN A 232 14.22 30.15 0.72
CA GLN A 232 13.06 29.72 -0.06
C GLN A 232 12.83 28.21 -0.01
N ASN A 233 13.91 27.41 -0.05
CA ASN A 233 13.83 25.96 0.13
C ASN A 233 13.29 25.61 1.53
N GLY A 234 13.67 26.37 2.57
CA GLY A 234 13.15 26.22 3.95
C GLY A 234 11.67 26.58 4.10
N LEU A 235 11.08 27.30 3.12
CA LEU A 235 9.64 27.51 3.03
C LEU A 235 8.91 26.36 2.28
N GLY A 236 9.67 25.35 1.84
CA GLY A 236 9.19 24.21 1.07
C GLY A 236 9.03 24.51 -0.42
N LYS A 237 9.59 25.62 -0.91
CA LYS A 237 9.51 26.02 -2.30
C LYS A 237 10.68 25.43 -3.09
N ARG A 238 10.40 24.90 -4.27
CA ARG A 238 11.43 24.50 -5.24
C ARG A 238 11.91 25.73 -6.00
N VAL A 239 13.22 25.96 -6.03
CA VAL A 239 13.80 27.15 -6.66
C VAL A 239 14.46 26.80 -8.00
N LEU A 240 14.17 27.58 -9.04
CA LEU A 240 14.94 27.62 -10.29
C LEU A 240 15.63 28.96 -10.45
N ALA A 241 16.83 28.95 -11.02
CA ALA A 241 17.56 30.15 -11.36
C ALA A 241 17.26 30.59 -12.80
N LEU A 242 17.21 31.90 -13.02
CA LEU A 242 17.01 32.53 -14.31
C LEU A 242 18.19 33.44 -14.65
N ALA A 243 18.83 33.20 -15.78
CA ALA A 243 19.98 33.97 -16.24
C ALA A 243 19.83 34.39 -17.69
N THR A 244 20.51 35.47 -18.08
CA THR A 244 20.45 36.00 -19.44
C THR A 244 21.82 36.36 -19.98
N ARG A 245 21.95 36.38 -21.31
CA ARG A 245 23.11 36.93 -22.00
C ARG A 245 22.65 37.60 -23.29
N ARG A 246 23.11 38.82 -23.54
CA ARG A 246 22.88 39.52 -24.80
C ARG A 246 24.08 39.34 -25.72
N LEU A 247 23.83 38.96 -26.96
CA LEU A 247 24.82 38.84 -28.01
C LEU A 247 24.43 39.73 -29.20
N PRO A 248 25.39 40.35 -29.90
CA PRO A 248 25.09 41.09 -31.12
C PRO A 248 24.45 40.17 -32.16
N ALA A 249 23.37 40.60 -32.80
CA ALA A 249 22.73 39.82 -33.86
C ALA A 249 23.73 39.62 -35.04
N ALA A 250 23.67 38.46 -35.68
CA ALA A 250 24.54 38.15 -36.82
C ALA A 250 24.29 39.14 -37.98
N PRO A 251 25.34 39.74 -38.59
CA PRO A 251 25.17 40.62 -39.74
C PRO A 251 24.54 39.86 -40.92
N GLY A 252 23.34 40.26 -41.34
CA GLY A 252 22.70 39.75 -42.56
C GLY A 252 21.59 38.70 -42.39
N GLY A 253 21.11 38.45 -41.17
CA GLY A 253 19.90 37.62 -40.96
C GLY A 253 20.08 36.11 -41.26
N THR A 254 21.30 35.66 -41.49
CA THR A 254 21.66 34.24 -41.48
C THR A 254 21.83 33.81 -40.03
N GLY A 255 20.92 32.97 -39.54
CA GLY A 255 20.87 32.51 -38.15
C GLY A 255 22.23 31.98 -37.67
N ARG A 256 22.67 32.48 -36.52
CA ARG A 256 23.78 31.90 -35.78
C ARG A 256 23.28 30.58 -35.18
N ASP A 257 23.99 29.49 -35.43
CA ASP A 257 23.70 28.22 -34.76
C ASP A 257 24.11 28.36 -33.28
N TYR A 258 23.15 28.28 -32.37
CA TYR A 258 23.42 28.33 -30.93
C TYR A 258 23.73 26.93 -30.40
N SER A 259 24.72 26.85 -29.53
CA SER A 259 25.18 25.59 -28.95
C SER A 259 25.39 25.72 -27.45
N THR A 260 25.64 24.59 -26.80
CA THR A 260 26.01 24.54 -25.37
C THR A 260 27.26 25.37 -25.03
N ALA A 261 28.10 25.72 -26.01
CA ALA A 261 29.24 26.61 -25.80
C ALA A 261 28.83 28.08 -25.56
N ASP A 262 27.66 28.49 -26.04
CA ASP A 262 27.14 29.85 -25.89
C ASP A 262 26.53 30.10 -24.49
N GLU A 263 26.26 29.03 -23.73
CA GLU A 263 25.81 29.03 -22.32
C GLU A 263 26.94 29.35 -21.32
N THR A 264 27.68 30.42 -21.58
CA THR A 264 28.82 30.89 -20.77
C THR A 264 28.71 32.37 -20.49
N GLU A 265 29.39 32.88 -19.45
CA GLU A 265 29.39 34.32 -19.12
C GLU A 265 27.98 34.91 -18.94
N MET A 266 27.08 34.12 -18.36
CA MET A 266 25.69 34.51 -18.16
C MET A 266 25.58 35.55 -17.02
N THR A 267 24.50 36.34 -17.05
CA THR A 267 24.11 37.24 -15.96
C THR A 267 22.90 36.68 -15.23
N ILE A 268 23.05 36.33 -13.95
CA ILE A 268 21.92 35.89 -13.12
C ILE A 268 20.98 37.08 -12.88
N VAL A 269 19.69 36.91 -13.19
CA VAL A 269 18.67 37.95 -13.11
C VAL A 269 17.77 37.74 -11.89
N GLY A 270 17.47 36.49 -11.55
CA GLY A 270 16.58 36.20 -10.44
C GLY A 270 16.27 34.72 -10.27
N PHE A 271 15.26 34.46 -9.45
CA PHE A 271 14.81 33.13 -9.09
C PHE A 271 13.31 32.97 -9.29
N LEU A 272 12.90 31.78 -9.68
CA LEU A 272 11.51 31.37 -9.72
C LEU A 272 11.30 30.38 -8.58
N THR A 273 10.32 30.64 -7.73
CA THR A 273 9.98 29.73 -6.64
C THR A 273 8.65 29.05 -6.95
N PHE A 274 8.64 27.73 -6.84
CA PHE A 274 7.50 26.89 -7.15
C PHE A 274 7.07 26.16 -5.91
N LEU A 275 5.77 26.01 -5.72
CA LEU A 275 5.19 25.24 -4.64
C LEU A 275 4.26 24.18 -5.22
N ASP A 276 4.38 22.97 -4.70
CA ASP A 276 3.37 21.93 -4.87
C ASP A 276 2.62 21.85 -3.54
N PRO A 277 1.40 22.43 -3.46
CA PRO A 277 0.73 22.66 -2.20
C PRO A 277 0.35 21.32 -1.55
N PRO A 278 0.45 21.21 -0.21
CA PRO A 278 -0.03 20.03 0.49
C PRO A 278 -1.54 19.91 0.36
N LYS A 279 -2.05 18.69 0.22
CA LYS A 279 -3.49 18.44 0.20
C LYS A 279 -4.11 18.73 1.56
N GLU A 280 -5.22 19.45 1.57
CA GLU A 280 -5.98 19.71 2.80
C GLU A 280 -6.41 18.42 3.51
N SER A 281 -6.74 17.36 2.75
CA SER A 281 -7.14 16.06 3.30
C SER A 281 -5.98 15.23 3.84
N ALA A 282 -4.72 15.54 3.50
CA ALA A 282 -3.58 14.70 3.83
C ALA A 282 -3.36 14.59 5.34
N ALA A 283 -3.41 15.70 6.07
CA ALA A 283 -3.15 15.71 7.52
C ALA A 283 -4.17 14.83 8.29
N ALA A 284 -5.46 15.01 8.01
CA ALA A 284 -6.53 14.23 8.63
C ALA A 284 -6.43 12.74 8.27
N ALA A 285 -6.06 12.41 7.03
CA ALA A 285 -5.90 11.03 6.60
C ALA A 285 -4.68 10.35 7.24
N ILE A 286 -3.56 11.06 7.39
CA ILE A 286 -2.36 10.56 8.09
C ILE A 286 -2.68 10.30 9.56
N GLU A 287 -3.40 11.21 10.22
CA GLU A 287 -3.84 11.02 11.61
C GLU A 287 -4.77 9.81 11.74
N ALA A 288 -5.73 9.63 10.82
CA ALA A 288 -6.61 8.48 10.80
C ALA A 288 -5.86 7.15 10.61
N LEU A 289 -4.89 7.10 9.69
CA LEU A 289 -4.02 5.94 9.49
C LEU A 289 -3.22 5.63 10.76
N ARG A 290 -2.66 6.64 11.41
CA ARG A 290 -1.92 6.49 12.68
C ARG A 290 -2.82 6.01 13.81
N ALA A 291 -4.04 6.53 13.93
CA ALA A 291 -5.04 6.06 14.88
C ALA A 291 -5.41 4.58 14.64
N HIS A 292 -5.37 4.15 13.37
CA HIS A 292 -5.51 2.76 12.96
C HIS A 292 -4.22 1.94 13.03
N GLY A 293 -3.15 2.46 13.63
CA GLY A 293 -1.89 1.75 13.85
C GLY A 293 -1.05 1.54 12.59
N THR A 294 -1.27 2.32 11.54
CA THR A 294 -0.45 2.33 10.32
C THR A 294 0.44 3.57 10.33
N ALA A 295 1.76 3.38 10.43
CA ALA A 295 2.73 4.46 10.36
C ALA A 295 2.94 4.89 8.90
N VAL A 296 2.94 6.19 8.62
CA VAL A 296 3.22 6.73 7.28
C VAL A 296 4.70 7.14 7.21
N LYS A 297 5.42 6.63 6.21
CA LYS A 297 6.80 7.00 5.89
C LYS A 297 6.86 7.55 4.46
N VAL A 298 7.68 8.57 4.25
CA VAL A 298 7.79 9.26 2.95
C VAL A 298 9.11 8.90 2.30
N ILE A 299 9.07 8.46 1.04
CA ILE A 299 10.25 8.10 0.26
C ILE A 299 10.20 8.89 -1.05
N THR A 300 11.01 9.95 -1.14
CA THR A 300 10.92 10.93 -2.22
C THR A 300 12.27 11.26 -2.85
N GLY A 301 12.23 11.63 -4.13
CA GLY A 301 13.39 12.14 -4.87
C GLY A 301 13.71 13.62 -4.61
N ASP A 302 12.86 14.33 -3.86
CA ASP A 302 13.06 15.75 -3.54
C ASP A 302 14.20 15.97 -2.52
N ASN A 303 14.63 17.23 -2.40
CA ASN A 303 15.65 17.66 -1.45
C ASN A 303 15.15 17.60 0.00
N GLU A 304 16.06 17.41 0.97
CA GLU A 304 15.78 17.30 2.40
C GLU A 304 14.88 18.44 2.91
N LEU A 305 15.25 19.70 2.64
CA LEU A 305 14.50 20.87 3.14
C LEU A 305 13.05 20.93 2.64
N VAL A 306 12.84 20.55 1.37
CA VAL A 306 11.49 20.54 0.77
C VAL A 306 10.68 19.40 1.36
N ALA A 307 11.29 18.21 1.47
CA ALA A 307 10.65 17.05 2.08
C ALA A 307 10.28 17.32 3.54
N GLU A 308 11.19 17.91 4.33
CA GLU A 308 10.95 18.32 5.72
C GLU A 308 9.76 19.25 5.84
N THR A 309 9.75 20.32 5.04
CA THR A 309 8.73 21.36 5.13
C THR A 309 7.35 20.83 4.74
N VAL A 310 7.26 20.07 3.65
CA VAL A 310 5.98 19.51 3.19
C VAL A 310 5.46 18.48 4.18
N CYS A 311 6.32 17.57 4.66
CA CYS A 311 5.95 16.56 5.65
C CYS A 311 5.51 17.20 6.97
N GLY A 312 6.20 18.24 7.42
CA GLY A 312 5.82 19.01 8.61
C GLY A 312 4.46 19.69 8.46
N LYS A 313 4.15 20.27 7.28
CA LYS A 313 2.85 20.90 6.99
C LYS A 313 1.67 19.92 7.01
N VAL A 314 1.89 18.66 6.64
CA VAL A 314 0.87 17.61 6.70
C VAL A 314 0.83 16.86 8.05
N GLY A 315 1.58 17.32 9.05
CA GLY A 315 1.54 16.78 10.42
C GLY A 315 2.37 15.52 10.65
N LEU A 316 3.34 15.21 9.78
CA LEU A 316 4.29 14.13 10.02
C LEU A 316 5.41 14.60 10.95
N ASP A 317 5.80 13.72 11.88
CA ASP A 317 6.99 13.91 12.70
C ASP A 317 8.22 13.50 11.88
N VAL A 318 8.92 14.48 11.32
CA VAL A 318 9.99 14.26 10.35
C VAL A 318 11.22 13.63 10.99
N GLY A 319 11.55 14.01 12.23
CA GLY A 319 12.77 13.56 12.91
C GLY A 319 14.03 13.83 12.07
N SER A 320 14.98 12.88 12.09
CA SER A 320 16.14 12.90 11.20
C SER A 320 15.77 12.40 9.81
N ILE A 321 16.09 13.18 8.78
CA ILE A 321 15.96 12.78 7.37
C ILE A 321 17.18 11.97 6.97
N VAL A 322 16.95 10.87 6.24
CA VAL A 322 18.02 10.06 5.65
C VAL A 322 18.02 10.23 4.14
N THR A 323 19.19 10.48 3.57
CA THR A 323 19.36 10.74 2.14
C THR A 323 19.74 9.47 1.38
N GLY A 324 19.45 9.42 0.06
CA GLY A 324 19.90 8.33 -0.80
C GLY A 324 21.42 8.06 -0.72
N ALA A 325 22.22 9.14 -0.65
CA ALA A 325 23.68 9.03 -0.53
C ALA A 325 24.15 8.42 0.80
N GLU A 326 23.35 8.51 1.87
CA GLU A 326 23.62 7.83 3.14
C GLU A 326 23.22 6.37 3.09
N ILE A 327 22.09 6.06 2.45
CA ILE A 327 21.61 4.67 2.24
C ILE A 327 22.65 3.83 1.49
N ASP A 328 23.29 4.40 0.46
CA ASP A 328 24.31 3.70 -0.33
C ASP A 328 25.58 3.36 0.48
N ARG A 329 25.86 4.11 1.55
CA ARG A 329 27.01 3.85 2.42
C ARG A 329 26.73 2.78 3.47
N LEU A 330 25.46 2.49 3.72
CA LEU A 330 25.03 1.52 4.71
C LEU A 330 24.92 0.14 4.09
N ASP A 331 25.32 -0.87 4.85
CA ASP A 331 24.95 -2.25 4.59
C ASP A 331 23.51 -2.53 5.03
N ASP A 332 23.05 -3.75 4.76
CA ASP A 332 21.66 -4.13 4.99
C ASP A 332 21.29 -4.19 6.49
N ASP A 333 22.25 -4.47 7.38
CA ASP A 333 22.06 -4.47 8.83
C ASP A 333 22.03 -3.03 9.38
N GLY A 334 22.89 -2.15 8.88
CA GLY A 334 22.89 -0.73 9.21
C GLY A 334 21.60 -0.05 8.75
N LEU A 335 21.10 -0.40 7.56
CA LEU A 335 19.82 0.10 7.07
C LEU A 335 18.65 -0.38 7.95
N ASP A 336 18.64 -1.65 8.36
CA ASP A 336 17.60 -2.21 9.25
C ASP A 336 17.50 -1.44 10.58
N ALA A 337 18.63 -1.00 11.14
CA ALA A 337 18.63 -0.23 12.39
C ALA A 337 17.97 1.15 12.24
N ILE A 338 18.16 1.83 11.11
CA ILE A 338 17.69 3.21 10.93
C ILE A 338 16.27 3.31 10.34
N VAL A 339 15.83 2.32 9.55
CA VAL A 339 14.53 2.41 8.85
C VAL A 339 13.34 2.40 9.80
N GLY A 340 13.49 1.80 10.99
CA GLY A 340 12.45 1.80 12.02
C GLY A 340 12.11 3.20 12.51
N GLU A 341 13.14 3.99 12.83
CA GLU A 341 13.01 5.34 13.41
C GLU A 341 12.82 6.43 12.37
N THR A 342 13.32 6.24 11.14
CA THR A 342 13.28 7.26 10.10
C THR A 342 11.88 7.41 9.47
N THR A 343 11.32 8.62 9.47
CA THR A 343 10.02 8.91 8.81
C THR A 343 10.19 9.32 7.36
N VAL A 344 11.22 10.10 7.03
CA VAL A 344 11.39 10.73 5.72
C VAL A 344 12.74 10.35 5.11
N PHE A 345 12.69 9.83 3.88
CA PHE A 345 13.84 9.53 3.04
C PHE A 345 13.83 10.45 1.82
N ALA A 346 14.92 11.19 1.62
CA ALA A 346 15.04 12.24 0.60
C ALA A 346 16.13 11.90 -0.44
N LYS A 347 16.04 12.53 -1.63
CA LYS A 347 16.96 12.30 -2.76
C LYS A 347 17.15 10.81 -3.11
N THR A 348 16.09 9.99 -2.96
CA THR A 348 16.18 8.55 -3.21
C THR A 348 15.97 8.19 -4.68
N ASP A 349 16.77 7.25 -5.19
CA ASP A 349 16.56 6.65 -6.50
C ASP A 349 15.59 5.43 -6.47
N PRO A 350 15.11 4.94 -7.63
CA PRO A 350 14.18 3.80 -7.70
C PRO A 350 14.62 2.52 -6.97
N LEU A 351 15.90 2.17 -7.00
CA LEU A 351 16.42 0.96 -6.38
C LEU A 351 16.54 1.15 -4.86
N GLN A 352 16.94 2.35 -4.43
CA GLN A 352 16.95 2.71 -3.01
C GLN A 352 15.55 2.65 -2.40
N LYS A 353 14.51 3.11 -3.12
CA LYS A 353 13.11 2.97 -2.66
C LYS A 353 12.76 1.51 -2.35
N ALA A 354 13.11 0.59 -3.25
CA ALA A 354 12.86 -0.84 -3.05
C ALA A 354 13.68 -1.41 -1.88
N ARG A 355 14.93 -0.97 -1.70
CA ARG A 355 15.81 -1.40 -0.60
C ARG A 355 15.28 -0.98 0.78
N ILE A 356 14.73 0.24 0.89
CA ILE A 356 14.07 0.70 2.12
C ILE A 356 12.85 -0.16 2.46
N VAL A 357 12.01 -0.45 1.46
CA VAL A 357 10.82 -1.31 1.62
C VAL A 357 11.23 -2.70 2.10
N ASP A 358 12.28 -3.27 1.52
CA ASP A 358 12.77 -4.60 1.91
C ASP A 358 13.34 -4.62 3.34
N ALA A 359 14.10 -3.59 3.74
CA ALA A 359 14.58 -3.43 5.11
C ALA A 359 13.44 -3.34 6.15
N LEU A 360 12.39 -2.57 5.85
CA LEU A 360 11.19 -2.52 6.71
C LEU A 360 10.52 -3.89 6.86
N LYS A 361 10.45 -4.67 5.78
CA LYS A 361 9.92 -6.05 5.81
C LYS A 361 10.82 -6.99 6.61
N ARG A 362 12.14 -6.88 6.50
CA ARG A 362 13.10 -7.65 7.32
C ARG A 362 12.97 -7.35 8.80
N ASN A 363 12.64 -6.10 9.17
CA ASN A 363 12.24 -5.71 10.52
C ASN A 363 10.86 -6.25 10.96
N GLY A 364 10.22 -7.06 10.12
CA GLY A 364 8.97 -7.75 10.43
C GLY A 364 7.72 -6.90 10.24
N HIS A 365 7.81 -5.71 9.62
CA HIS A 365 6.65 -4.90 9.25
C HIS A 365 5.89 -5.51 8.05
N THR A 366 4.59 -5.22 7.97
CA THR A 366 3.80 -5.46 6.77
C THR A 366 3.69 -4.14 6.02
N VAL A 367 4.42 -4.05 4.91
CA VAL A 367 4.71 -2.78 4.24
C VAL A 367 3.85 -2.64 3.01
N GLY A 368 3.05 -1.57 2.97
CA GLY A 368 2.43 -1.09 1.74
C GLY A 368 3.26 0.01 1.11
N PHE A 369 3.27 0.07 -0.22
CA PHE A 369 3.91 1.15 -0.96
C PHE A 369 2.88 1.81 -1.89
N LEU A 370 2.70 3.12 -1.76
CA LEU A 370 1.87 3.95 -2.64
C LEU A 370 2.75 4.77 -3.58
N GLY A 371 2.64 4.47 -4.88
CA GLY A 371 3.39 5.16 -5.93
C GLY A 371 2.65 5.18 -7.25
N ASP A 372 3.03 6.12 -8.11
CA ASP A 372 2.37 6.41 -9.38
C ASP A 372 3.35 6.56 -10.55
N GLY A 373 4.64 6.72 -10.26
CA GLY A 373 5.69 6.89 -11.25
C GLY A 373 6.31 5.57 -11.72
N VAL A 374 6.98 5.64 -12.88
CA VAL A 374 7.85 4.56 -13.38
C VAL A 374 8.94 4.20 -12.36
N ASN A 375 9.41 5.22 -11.63
CA ASN A 375 10.44 5.10 -10.59
C ASN A 375 10.00 4.26 -9.38
N ASP A 376 8.69 4.07 -9.19
CA ASP A 376 8.14 3.36 -8.04
C ASP A 376 7.89 1.88 -8.33
N ALA A 377 7.94 1.46 -9.59
CA ALA A 377 7.66 0.09 -10.00
C ALA A 377 8.49 -0.97 -9.24
N PRO A 378 9.80 -0.78 -8.96
CA PRO A 378 10.56 -1.72 -8.13
C PRO A 378 10.01 -1.83 -6.70
N ALA A 379 9.75 -0.69 -6.05
CA ALA A 379 9.24 -0.65 -4.67
C ALA A 379 7.82 -1.24 -4.56
N LEU A 380 6.95 -0.96 -5.54
CA LEU A 380 5.60 -1.54 -5.65
C LEU A 380 5.61 -3.07 -5.71
N ARG A 381 6.60 -3.66 -6.39
CA ARG A 381 6.74 -5.12 -6.48
C ARG A 381 7.34 -5.75 -5.22
N THR A 382 8.22 -5.02 -4.54
CA THR A 382 8.89 -5.50 -3.32
C THR A 382 7.97 -5.43 -2.10
N ALA A 383 7.06 -4.45 -2.04
CA ALA A 383 6.09 -4.29 -0.95
C ALA A 383 5.21 -5.53 -0.75
N ASP A 384 4.68 -5.71 0.47
CA ASP A 384 3.66 -6.75 0.73
C ASP A 384 2.34 -6.41 0.05
N VAL A 385 2.07 -5.11 -0.14
CA VAL A 385 0.96 -4.60 -0.92
C VAL A 385 1.39 -3.37 -1.73
N GLY A 386 1.49 -3.53 -3.05
CA GLY A 386 1.72 -2.42 -3.97
C GLY A 386 0.40 -1.69 -4.27
N ILE A 387 0.36 -0.38 -4.06
CA ILE A 387 -0.82 0.46 -4.25
C ILE A 387 -0.46 1.53 -5.29
N SER A 388 -1.29 1.67 -6.31
CA SER A 388 -1.14 2.75 -7.29
C SER A 388 -2.47 3.45 -7.55
N VAL A 389 -2.48 4.43 -8.43
CA VAL A 389 -3.67 5.19 -8.82
C VAL A 389 -4.05 4.92 -10.26
N ASP A 390 -5.30 5.19 -10.64
CA ASP A 390 -5.80 4.94 -12.00
C ASP A 390 -5.13 5.82 -13.07
N THR A 391 -4.68 7.02 -12.69
CA THR A 391 -3.91 7.98 -13.50
C THR A 391 -2.40 7.70 -13.55
N ALA A 392 -1.91 6.69 -12.84
CA ALA A 392 -0.48 6.38 -12.76
C ALA A 392 0.07 5.83 -14.08
N ALA A 393 1.40 5.86 -14.21
CA ALA A 393 2.11 5.23 -15.32
C ALA A 393 1.74 3.74 -15.46
N ASP A 394 1.65 3.24 -16.69
CA ASP A 394 1.22 1.85 -16.97
C ASP A 394 2.03 0.82 -16.20
N ILE A 395 3.35 0.99 -16.12
CA ILE A 395 4.24 0.10 -15.39
C ILE A 395 3.96 0.10 -13.87
N ALA A 396 3.55 1.22 -13.29
CA ALA A 396 3.17 1.33 -11.89
C ALA A 396 1.83 0.62 -11.64
N ARG A 397 0.83 0.85 -12.51
CA ARG A 397 -0.47 0.17 -12.45
C ARG A 397 -0.35 -1.34 -12.64
N GLU A 398 0.51 -1.80 -13.54
CA GLU A 398 0.80 -3.23 -13.71
C GLU A 398 1.49 -3.84 -12.49
N SER A 399 2.43 -3.11 -11.89
CA SER A 399 3.22 -3.57 -10.74
C SER A 399 2.45 -3.56 -9.42
N ALA A 400 1.37 -2.79 -9.31
CA ALA A 400 0.52 -2.73 -8.12
C ALA A 400 -0.45 -3.91 -7.98
N ASP A 401 -0.89 -4.16 -6.74
CA ASP A 401 -1.94 -5.10 -6.34
C ASP A 401 -3.31 -4.44 -6.22
N ILE A 402 -3.31 -3.15 -5.88
CA ILE A 402 -4.48 -2.34 -5.61
C ILE A 402 -4.36 -1.04 -6.41
N ILE A 403 -5.48 -0.61 -7.01
CA ILE A 403 -5.59 0.64 -7.74
C ILE A 403 -6.63 1.53 -7.05
N LEU A 404 -6.24 2.71 -6.60
CA LEU A 404 -7.15 3.73 -6.10
C LEU A 404 -7.67 4.54 -7.28
N LEU A 405 -8.98 4.79 -7.34
CA LEU A 405 -9.58 5.63 -8.38
C LEU A 405 -9.46 7.13 -8.06
N GLU A 406 -9.00 7.45 -6.84
CA GLU A 406 -8.69 8.81 -6.41
C GLU A 406 -7.37 8.78 -5.64
N LYS A 407 -6.50 9.74 -5.93
CA LYS A 407 -5.21 9.90 -5.27
C LYS A 407 -5.42 10.54 -3.88
N ASP A 408 -6.10 9.84 -2.97
CA ASP A 408 -6.49 10.33 -1.65
C ASP A 408 -6.24 9.26 -0.57
N LEU A 409 -5.51 9.64 0.49
CA LEU A 409 -5.16 8.73 1.58
C LEU A 409 -6.36 8.29 2.43
N GLY A 410 -7.45 9.07 2.46
CA GLY A 410 -8.71 8.67 3.10
C GLY A 410 -9.44 7.57 2.33
N VAL A 411 -9.29 7.49 0.99
CA VAL A 411 -9.76 6.34 0.21
C VAL A 411 -8.97 5.08 0.59
N LEU A 412 -7.65 5.22 0.75
CA LEU A 412 -6.77 4.14 1.20
C LEU A 412 -7.15 3.65 2.60
N GLU A 413 -7.35 4.55 3.56
CA GLU A 413 -7.75 4.24 4.94
C GLU A 413 -9.03 3.39 5.00
N ARG A 414 -10.08 3.80 4.27
CA ARG A 414 -11.33 3.01 4.19
C ARG A 414 -11.09 1.61 3.65
N GLY A 415 -10.19 1.49 2.67
CA GLY A 415 -9.77 0.22 2.11
C GLY A 415 -9.06 -0.67 3.14
N VAL A 416 -8.13 -0.12 3.93
CA VAL A 416 -7.43 -0.85 5.00
C VAL A 416 -8.44 -1.38 6.02
N VAL A 417 -9.38 -0.54 6.46
CA VAL A 417 -10.44 -0.90 7.41
C VAL A 417 -11.31 -2.05 6.89
N GLU A 418 -11.74 -2.01 5.64
CA GLU A 418 -12.50 -3.12 5.06
C GLU A 418 -11.64 -4.39 4.88
N GLY A 419 -10.35 -4.24 4.60
CA GLY A 419 -9.40 -5.35 4.55
C GLY A 419 -9.33 -6.08 5.90
N ARG A 420 -9.30 -5.33 7.00
CA ARG A 420 -9.33 -5.87 8.38
C ARG A 420 -10.64 -6.58 8.69
N ARG A 421 -11.79 -6.03 8.26
CA ARG A 421 -13.10 -6.71 8.43
C ARG A 421 -13.16 -8.02 7.67
N THR A 422 -12.73 -8.00 6.41
CA THR A 422 -12.65 -9.20 5.57
C THR A 422 -11.80 -10.26 6.25
N PHE A 423 -10.61 -9.86 6.72
CA PHE A 423 -9.70 -10.75 7.44
C PHE A 423 -10.28 -11.30 8.76
N GLY A 424 -10.95 -10.46 9.55
CA GLY A 424 -11.63 -10.86 10.77
C GLY A 424 -12.69 -11.93 10.53
N ASN A 425 -13.50 -11.78 9.48
CA ASN A 425 -14.50 -12.77 9.10
C ASN A 425 -13.87 -14.10 8.64
N ILE A 426 -12.74 -14.05 7.91
CA ILE A 426 -11.99 -15.28 7.56
C ILE A 426 -11.50 -15.97 8.84
N LEU A 427 -10.91 -15.23 9.77
CA LEU A 427 -10.40 -15.79 11.02
C LEU A 427 -11.51 -16.38 11.90
N LYS A 428 -12.70 -15.78 11.93
CA LYS A 428 -13.86 -16.33 12.65
C LYS A 428 -14.22 -17.71 12.11
N TYR A 429 -14.37 -17.84 10.79
CA TYR A 429 -14.64 -19.13 10.16
C TYR A 429 -13.56 -20.16 10.50
N ILE A 430 -12.29 -19.80 10.35
CA ILE A 430 -11.17 -20.71 10.62
C ILE A 430 -11.16 -21.15 12.09
N LYS A 431 -11.38 -20.23 13.04
CA LYS A 431 -11.43 -20.56 14.47
C LYS A 431 -12.61 -21.47 14.80
N MET A 432 -13.78 -21.20 14.24
CA MET A 432 -14.98 -22.01 14.45
C MET A 432 -14.80 -23.43 13.89
N THR A 433 -14.43 -23.55 12.61
CA THR A 433 -14.23 -24.84 11.94
C THR A 433 -13.10 -25.65 12.58
N ALA A 434 -11.96 -25.04 12.86
CA ALA A 434 -10.84 -25.76 13.47
C ALA A 434 -11.16 -26.26 14.88
N SER A 435 -11.86 -25.44 15.69
CA SER A 435 -12.26 -25.83 17.04
C SER A 435 -13.36 -26.89 17.04
N SER A 436 -14.36 -26.74 16.17
CA SER A 436 -15.48 -27.68 16.02
C SER A 436 -14.98 -29.04 15.55
N ASN A 437 -14.13 -29.09 14.51
CA ASN A 437 -13.55 -30.34 14.01
C ASN A 437 -12.73 -31.06 15.09
N PHE A 438 -11.94 -30.32 15.88
CA PHE A 438 -11.19 -30.91 16.99
C PHE A 438 -12.13 -31.44 18.09
N GLY A 439 -13.11 -30.64 18.52
CA GLY A 439 -14.07 -31.01 19.55
C GLY A 439 -14.89 -32.24 19.16
N ASN A 440 -15.50 -32.23 17.97
CA ASN A 440 -16.27 -33.35 17.42
C ASN A 440 -15.44 -34.63 17.41
N MET A 441 -14.18 -34.54 17.01
CA MET A 441 -13.31 -35.71 16.92
C MET A 441 -12.96 -36.27 18.30
N PHE A 442 -12.71 -35.40 19.28
CA PHE A 442 -12.48 -35.82 20.65
C PHE A 442 -13.74 -36.47 21.25
N SER A 443 -14.92 -35.91 21.00
CA SER A 443 -16.21 -36.46 21.41
C SER A 443 -16.45 -37.85 20.80
N VAL A 444 -16.18 -37.99 19.50
CA VAL A 444 -16.29 -39.27 18.79
C VAL A 444 -15.32 -40.30 19.36
N LEU A 445 -14.07 -39.92 19.64
CA LEU A 445 -13.08 -40.82 20.26
C LEU A 445 -13.57 -41.33 21.62
N VAL A 446 -14.05 -40.45 22.49
CA VAL A 446 -14.58 -40.80 23.82
C VAL A 446 -15.81 -41.68 23.69
N ALA A 447 -16.77 -41.31 22.83
CA ALA A 447 -17.97 -42.10 22.59
C ALA A 447 -17.64 -43.48 22.01
N SER A 448 -16.68 -43.57 21.09
CA SER A 448 -16.20 -44.84 20.54
C SER A 448 -15.52 -45.72 21.59
N ALA A 449 -14.83 -45.14 22.58
CA ALA A 449 -14.21 -45.91 23.66
C ALA A 449 -15.24 -46.40 24.69
N LEU A 450 -16.29 -45.62 24.98
CA LEU A 450 -17.24 -45.90 26.06
C LEU A 450 -18.53 -46.61 25.60
N LEU A 451 -19.01 -46.37 24.37
CA LEU A 451 -20.25 -46.95 23.87
C LEU A 451 -20.01 -48.32 23.24
N PRO A 452 -20.90 -49.30 23.48
CA PRO A 452 -20.79 -50.65 22.90
C PRO A 452 -21.20 -50.71 21.42
N PHE A 453 -21.73 -49.62 20.87
CA PHE A 453 -22.15 -49.47 19.47
C PHE A 453 -21.56 -48.20 18.87
N ILE A 454 -21.61 -48.06 17.54
CA ILE A 454 -21.06 -46.89 16.86
C ILE A 454 -21.89 -45.65 17.24
N PRO A 455 -21.26 -44.56 17.72
CA PRO A 455 -21.99 -43.41 18.24
C PRO A 455 -22.97 -42.78 17.25
N MET A 456 -22.61 -42.79 15.95
CA MET A 456 -23.41 -42.19 14.88
C MET A 456 -23.18 -42.93 13.57
N ILE A 457 -24.23 -43.13 12.79
CA ILE A 457 -24.12 -43.73 11.45
C ILE A 457 -23.38 -42.73 10.52
N PRO A 458 -22.44 -43.19 9.68
CA PRO A 458 -21.72 -42.36 8.71
C PRO A 458 -22.57 -41.35 7.93
N ALA A 459 -23.75 -41.77 7.46
CA ALA A 459 -24.65 -40.91 6.70
C ALA A 459 -25.16 -39.71 7.52
N VAL A 460 -25.45 -39.90 8.81
CA VAL A 460 -25.91 -38.80 9.69
C VAL A 460 -24.77 -37.82 9.95
N LEU A 461 -23.55 -38.32 10.14
CA LEU A 461 -22.36 -37.49 10.32
C LEU A 461 -22.09 -36.61 9.10
N LEU A 462 -22.18 -37.17 7.89
CA LEU A 462 -22.01 -36.41 6.65
C LEU A 462 -23.11 -35.36 6.47
N VAL A 463 -24.37 -35.69 6.75
CA VAL A 463 -25.49 -34.73 6.70
C VAL A 463 -25.31 -33.60 7.71
N GLN A 464 -24.87 -33.93 8.93
CA GLN A 464 -24.59 -32.92 9.96
C GLN A 464 -23.48 -31.96 9.53
N ASN A 465 -22.39 -32.47 8.94
CA ASN A 465 -21.32 -31.63 8.41
C ASN A 465 -21.82 -30.72 7.29
N LEU A 466 -22.61 -31.25 6.35
CA LEU A 466 -23.20 -30.44 5.29
C LEU A 466 -24.08 -29.30 5.84
N VAL A 467 -24.93 -29.59 6.83
CA VAL A 467 -25.80 -28.58 7.45
C VAL A 467 -24.97 -27.52 8.19
N TYR A 468 -23.93 -27.94 8.91
CA TYR A 468 -22.99 -27.04 9.59
C TYR A 468 -22.29 -26.11 8.58
N ASP A 469 -21.77 -26.67 7.50
CA ASP A 469 -21.08 -25.93 6.44
C ASP A 469 -22.00 -24.94 5.73
N MET A 470 -23.25 -25.31 5.47
CA MET A 470 -24.26 -24.39 4.93
C MET A 470 -24.51 -23.21 5.88
N ALA A 471 -24.51 -23.42 7.20
CA ALA A 471 -24.65 -22.33 8.16
C ALA A 471 -23.43 -21.37 8.14
N MET A 472 -22.23 -21.91 7.91
CA MET A 472 -20.98 -21.14 7.84
C MET A 472 -20.89 -20.21 6.62
N LEU A 473 -21.66 -20.47 5.55
CA LEU A 473 -21.73 -19.60 4.37
C LEU A 473 -22.18 -18.16 4.69
N THR A 474 -22.79 -17.94 5.86
CA THR A 474 -23.23 -16.61 6.30
C THR A 474 -22.12 -15.76 6.93
N ILE A 475 -20.99 -16.37 7.34
CA ILE A 475 -19.89 -15.68 8.02
C ILE A 475 -19.29 -14.51 7.22
N PRO A 476 -19.14 -14.55 5.89
CA PRO A 476 -18.68 -13.40 5.13
C PRO A 476 -19.52 -12.13 5.37
N TRP A 477 -20.81 -12.25 5.71
CA TRP A 477 -21.72 -11.13 6.00
C TRP A 477 -21.76 -10.71 7.47
N ASP A 478 -21.02 -11.39 8.33
CA ASP A 478 -20.97 -11.06 9.75
C ASP A 478 -20.26 -9.72 10.03
N LYS A 479 -20.58 -9.13 11.19
CA LYS A 479 -19.98 -7.87 11.67
C LYS A 479 -18.76 -8.16 12.52
N VAL A 480 -17.70 -7.38 12.34
CA VAL A 480 -16.47 -7.49 13.13
C VAL A 480 -16.45 -6.40 14.21
N ASP A 481 -15.95 -6.76 15.40
CA ASP A 481 -15.82 -5.85 16.53
C ASP A 481 -14.92 -4.67 16.19
N ARG A 482 -15.24 -3.48 16.73
CA ARG A 482 -14.47 -2.25 16.46
C ARG A 482 -13.01 -2.39 16.89
N GLU A 483 -12.77 -2.93 18.08
CA GLU A 483 -11.43 -3.19 18.64
C GLU A 483 -10.56 -4.09 17.75
N PHE A 484 -11.17 -4.97 16.95
CA PHE A 484 -10.44 -5.81 16.03
C PHE A 484 -9.92 -5.02 14.84
N VAL A 485 -10.73 -4.10 14.33
CA VAL A 485 -10.46 -3.28 13.14
C VAL A 485 -9.52 -2.11 13.45
N GLU A 486 -9.44 -1.69 14.71
CA GLU A 486 -8.60 -0.56 15.14
C GLU A 486 -7.10 -0.78 14.92
N LYS A 487 -6.60 -2.01 14.98
CA LYS A 487 -5.15 -2.30 14.90
C LYS A 487 -4.83 -3.27 13.78
N PRO A 488 -3.64 -3.17 13.16
CA PRO A 488 -3.17 -4.18 12.22
C PRO A 488 -3.09 -5.55 12.89
N ARG A 489 -3.49 -6.60 12.16
CA ARG A 489 -3.47 -7.98 12.66
C ARG A 489 -2.71 -8.87 11.68
N LYS A 490 -1.64 -9.49 12.17
CA LYS A 490 -0.88 -10.51 11.44
C LYS A 490 -1.48 -11.88 11.65
N TRP A 491 -1.21 -12.78 10.71
CA TRP A 491 -1.60 -14.17 10.84
C TRP A 491 -0.81 -14.89 11.93
N GLU A 492 -1.49 -15.39 12.97
CA GLU A 492 -0.83 -16.12 14.07
C GLU A 492 -1.37 -17.54 14.23
N THR A 493 -0.65 -18.53 13.69
CA THR A 493 -1.02 -19.95 13.80
C THR A 493 -1.03 -20.44 15.26
N ARG A 494 -0.14 -19.93 16.12
CA ARG A 494 -0.05 -20.33 17.54
C ARG A 494 -1.29 -19.92 18.35
N SER A 495 -1.90 -18.79 18.00
CA SER A 495 -3.16 -18.36 18.60
C SER A 495 -4.30 -19.31 18.24
N LEU A 496 -4.35 -19.75 16.98
CA LEU A 496 -5.32 -20.74 16.52
C LEU A 496 -5.18 -22.08 17.23
N THR A 497 -3.96 -22.63 17.35
CA THR A 497 -3.75 -23.90 18.06
C THR A 497 -4.16 -23.82 19.53
N ARG A 498 -3.85 -22.72 20.22
CA ARG A 498 -4.32 -22.49 21.60
C ARG A 498 -5.84 -22.43 21.69
N PHE A 499 -6.48 -21.75 20.74
CA PHE A 499 -7.94 -21.66 20.68
C PHE A 499 -8.57 -23.05 20.50
N MET A 500 -8.05 -23.87 19.58
CA MET A 500 -8.53 -25.23 19.36
C MET A 500 -8.41 -26.12 20.61
N VAL A 501 -7.26 -26.10 21.28
CA VAL A 501 -7.01 -26.93 22.47
C VAL A 501 -7.85 -26.49 23.67
N PHE A 502 -8.21 -25.20 23.76
CA PHE A 502 -9.01 -24.69 24.87
C PHE A 502 -10.52 -24.85 24.62
N ILE A 503 -11.01 -24.41 23.46
CA ILE A 503 -12.45 -24.44 23.15
C ILE A 503 -12.92 -25.83 22.72
N GLY A 504 -12.07 -26.61 22.06
CA GLY A 504 -12.42 -27.96 21.60
C GLY A 504 -12.90 -28.91 22.70
N PRO A 505 -12.17 -29.09 23.81
CA PRO A 505 -12.66 -29.89 24.93
C PRO A 505 -13.94 -29.33 25.56
N ILE A 506 -14.13 -28.01 25.56
CA ILE A 506 -15.35 -27.39 26.08
C ILE A 506 -16.54 -27.78 25.21
N SER A 507 -16.42 -27.74 23.88
CA SER A 507 -17.49 -28.22 23.00
C SER A 507 -17.75 -29.72 23.21
N SER A 508 -16.71 -30.52 23.44
CA SER A 508 -16.87 -31.95 23.72
C SER A 508 -17.62 -32.26 25.01
N ILE A 509 -17.59 -31.38 26.02
CA ILE A 509 -18.41 -31.55 27.23
C ILE A 509 -19.90 -31.56 26.87
N PHE A 510 -20.34 -30.72 25.93
CA PHE A 510 -21.73 -30.72 25.47
C PHE A 510 -22.10 -32.02 24.76
N ASP A 511 -21.22 -32.53 23.89
CA ASP A 511 -21.46 -33.79 23.18
C ASP A 511 -21.50 -34.98 24.14
N ILE A 512 -20.53 -35.07 25.07
CA ILE A 512 -20.47 -36.14 26.09
C ILE A 512 -21.69 -36.07 27.00
N THR A 513 -22.13 -34.87 27.40
CA THR A 513 -23.36 -34.69 28.20
C THR A 513 -24.59 -35.14 27.41
N THR A 514 -24.62 -34.89 26.10
CA THR A 514 -25.71 -35.35 25.22
C THR A 514 -25.72 -36.87 25.13
N PHE A 515 -24.56 -37.52 24.95
CA PHE A 515 -24.46 -38.98 25.00
C PHE A 515 -24.87 -39.55 26.36
N ALA A 516 -24.46 -38.90 27.47
CA ALA A 516 -24.85 -39.31 28.82
C ALA A 516 -26.37 -39.17 29.03
N LEU A 517 -26.98 -38.10 28.54
CA LEU A 517 -28.43 -37.90 28.59
C LEU A 517 -29.17 -38.97 27.77
N MET A 518 -28.70 -39.28 26.56
CA MET A 518 -29.23 -40.38 25.74
C MET A 518 -29.10 -41.73 26.45
N TRP A 519 -27.99 -41.97 27.13
CA TRP A 519 -27.72 -43.22 27.84
C TRP A 519 -28.58 -43.38 29.11
N PHE A 520 -28.55 -42.39 30.01
CA PHE A 520 -29.17 -42.48 31.34
C PHE A 520 -30.65 -42.10 31.37
N VAL A 521 -31.08 -41.15 30.54
CA VAL A 521 -32.47 -40.64 30.56
C VAL A 521 -33.32 -41.36 29.53
N PHE A 522 -32.85 -41.46 28.29
CA PHE A 522 -33.59 -42.11 27.20
C PHE A 522 -33.37 -43.62 27.10
N ALA A 523 -32.51 -44.19 27.97
CA ALA A 523 -32.17 -45.61 27.98
C ALA A 523 -31.74 -46.14 26.60
N ALA A 524 -31.02 -45.32 25.83
CA ALA A 524 -30.46 -45.70 24.53
C ALA A 524 -29.20 -46.57 24.69
N ASN A 525 -29.32 -47.68 25.41
CA ASN A 525 -28.21 -48.53 25.84
C ASN A 525 -28.19 -49.93 25.17
N THR A 526 -29.21 -50.29 24.40
CA THR A 526 -29.28 -51.58 23.68
C THR A 526 -29.04 -51.43 22.17
N PRO A 527 -28.16 -52.25 21.55
CA PRO A 527 -27.89 -52.22 20.11
C PRO A 527 -29.12 -52.47 19.20
N SER A 528 -30.19 -53.06 19.74
CA SER A 528 -31.39 -53.51 19.03
C SER A 528 -32.56 -52.51 19.04
N ARG A 529 -32.41 -51.31 19.60
CA ARG A 529 -33.38 -50.21 19.45
C ARG A 529 -32.74 -48.95 18.85
N PRO A 530 -32.45 -48.91 17.54
CA PRO A 530 -31.97 -47.69 16.87
C PRO A 530 -33.09 -46.67 16.58
N HIS A 531 -34.36 -47.04 16.82
CA HIS A 531 -35.53 -46.22 16.48
C HIS A 531 -36.28 -45.81 17.75
N CYS A 532 -36.14 -44.53 18.10
CA CYS A 532 -36.91 -43.91 19.16
C CYS A 532 -38.32 -43.60 18.62
N SER A 533 -39.18 -44.61 18.55
CA SER A 533 -40.63 -44.43 18.38
C SER A 533 -41.43 -45.62 18.93
N SER A 534 -41.75 -45.57 20.23
CA SER A 534 -43.06 -46.05 20.69
C SER A 534 -43.42 -45.40 22.04
N PRO A 535 -44.55 -44.67 22.13
CA PRO A 535 -45.17 -44.38 23.41
C PRO A 535 -46.21 -45.45 23.73
N GLY A 536 -46.17 -45.96 24.97
CA GLY A 536 -47.34 -46.49 25.65
C GLY A 536 -47.61 -47.98 25.48
N GLY A 537 -47.08 -48.77 26.42
CA GLY A 537 -47.77 -49.98 26.83
C GLY A 537 -48.98 -49.60 27.70
N SER A 538 -50.12 -50.24 27.47
CA SER A 538 -51.07 -50.48 28.56
C SER A 538 -51.51 -51.94 28.50
N SER A 539 -51.27 -52.61 29.62
CA SER A 539 -51.64 -53.96 29.98
C SER A 539 -53.15 -54.11 30.11
N ASN A 540 -53.71 -55.23 29.63
CA ASN A 540 -54.62 -56.02 30.47
C ASN A 540 -54.74 -57.49 29.99
N PRO A 541 -54.58 -58.49 30.88
CA PRO A 541 -54.85 -59.89 30.59
C PRO A 541 -56.15 -60.35 31.26
N SER A 542 -57.16 -60.79 30.49
CA SER A 542 -58.21 -61.67 31.05
C SER A 542 -59.09 -62.34 29.99
N SER A 543 -59.14 -63.67 30.12
CA SER A 543 -60.31 -64.56 29.99
C SER A 543 -60.94 -64.90 28.62
N ARG A 544 -60.78 -66.19 28.31
CA ARG A 544 -61.81 -67.20 27.95
C ARG A 544 -62.64 -67.04 26.65
N ARG A 545 -62.55 -68.12 25.84
CA ARG A 545 -63.60 -68.84 25.07
C ARG A 545 -64.35 -67.99 24.03
N ARG A 546 -64.42 -68.36 22.75
CA ARG A 546 -64.68 -69.66 22.13
C ARG A 546 -63.94 -69.78 20.82
#